data_AF-A0A936IM05-F1
#
_entry.id   AF-A0A936IM05-F1
#
_cell.length_a   1.000
_cell.length_b   1.000
_cell.length_c   1.000
_cell.angle_alpha   90.00
_cell.angle_beta   90.00
_cell.angle_gamma   90.00
#
_symmetry.space_group_name_H-M   'P 1'
#
loop_
_entity.id
_entity.type
_entity.pdbx_description
1 polymer ?
#
loop_
_entity_poly.entity_id
_entity_poly.type
_entity_poly.pdbx_seq_one_letter_code
_entity_poly.pdbx_strand_id
1 'polypeptide(L)'
;MTCEDLDRRLSEGARAADLAAEPAVATHLARCPECARLMAWLLRGIGDVRVDSARASEIARTGLKPVRSLPPARTLIMSLAAIVAGVAGLHVVTMGADGWPLLSGSQAIVFAAFLAVTLALLAPAWLSSLRPGARQRVHPVAAVLLLAAGFPALAALLFPVRLAEGLAAEGVRCVAGGAMAAAMASGLLFLVTRRGYPLDWGRTGALLGAIGGLAAVAALQVSCPRHEAVHLALWHGLALILPVLAGFLAGRRAG
;
A
#
# COMPACT_ATOMS: atom_id res chain seq x y z
N MET A 1 -9.17 -38.26 -7.34
CA MET A 1 -9.17 -37.03 -6.54
C MET A 1 -8.15 -37.17 -5.42
N THR A 2 -7.33 -36.15 -5.20
CA THR A 2 -6.31 -36.10 -4.15
C THR A 2 -6.80 -35.31 -2.92
N CYS A 3 -6.03 -35.32 -1.83
CA CYS A 3 -6.36 -34.49 -0.66
C CYS A 3 -6.29 -32.99 -0.99
N GLU A 4 -5.33 -32.59 -1.83
CA GLU A 4 -5.14 -31.20 -2.28
C GLU A 4 -6.33 -30.71 -3.12
N ASP A 5 -6.90 -31.57 -3.97
CA ASP A 5 -8.11 -31.25 -4.73
C ASP A 5 -9.31 -30.98 -3.82
N LEU A 6 -9.48 -31.80 -2.78
CA LEU A 6 -10.58 -31.66 -1.82
C LEU A 6 -10.42 -30.38 -0.99
N ASP A 7 -9.20 -30.12 -0.49
CA ASP A 7 -8.87 -28.93 0.30
C ASP A 7 -9.06 -27.64 -0.50
N ARG A 8 -8.60 -27.63 -1.75
CA ARG A 8 -8.83 -26.51 -2.69
C ARG A 8 -10.32 -26.22 -2.87
N ARG A 9 -11.14 -27.24 -3.12
CA ARG A 9 -12.59 -27.04 -3.36
C ARG A 9 -13.32 -26.56 -2.11
N LEU A 10 -12.93 -27.05 -0.93
CA LEU A 10 -13.44 -26.53 0.35
C LEU A 10 -13.04 -25.06 0.54
N SER A 11 -11.80 -24.71 0.23
CA SER A 11 -11.29 -23.34 0.30
C SER A 11 -11.94 -22.37 -0.69
N GLU A 12 -12.37 -22.88 -1.85
CA GLU A 12 -13.15 -22.14 -2.85
C GLU A 12 -14.62 -21.95 -2.44
N GLY A 13 -15.05 -22.49 -1.29
CA GLY A 13 -16.37 -22.28 -0.72
C GLY A 13 -17.43 -23.29 -1.17
N ALA A 14 -17.03 -24.41 -1.76
CA ALA A 14 -17.97 -25.49 -2.06
C ALA A 14 -18.57 -26.04 -0.74
N ARG A 15 -19.88 -26.24 -0.72
CA ARG A 15 -20.56 -26.74 0.48
C ARG A 15 -20.15 -28.19 0.70
N ALA A 16 -19.82 -28.54 1.94
CA ALA A 16 -19.42 -29.89 2.30
C ALA A 16 -20.48 -30.94 1.95
N ALA A 17 -21.77 -30.60 2.05
CA ALA A 17 -22.88 -31.48 1.67
C ALA A 17 -22.85 -31.81 0.16
N ASP A 18 -22.62 -30.81 -0.69
CA ASP A 18 -22.58 -30.96 -2.14
C ASP A 18 -21.36 -31.79 -2.55
N LEU A 19 -20.19 -31.50 -1.97
CA LEU A 19 -18.97 -32.27 -2.22
C LEU A 19 -19.11 -33.74 -1.79
N ALA A 20 -19.72 -33.99 -0.62
CA ALA A 20 -19.88 -35.36 -0.12
C ALA A 20 -20.78 -36.23 -1.02
N ALA A 21 -21.69 -35.62 -1.79
CA ALA A 21 -22.55 -36.32 -2.74
C ALA A 21 -21.83 -36.72 -4.04
N GLU A 22 -20.64 -36.17 -4.32
CA GLU A 22 -19.91 -36.48 -5.54
C GLU A 22 -19.21 -37.86 -5.46
N PRO A 23 -19.33 -38.72 -6.49
CA PRO A 23 -18.76 -40.07 -6.48
C PRO A 23 -17.24 -40.10 -6.31
N ALA A 24 -16.54 -39.12 -6.91
CA ALA A 24 -15.08 -38.99 -6.82
C ALA A 24 -14.63 -38.63 -5.40
N VAL A 25 -15.42 -37.82 -4.69
CA VAL A 25 -15.19 -37.45 -3.29
C VAL A 25 -15.49 -38.64 -2.39
N ALA A 26 -16.64 -39.31 -2.55
CA ALA A 26 -16.99 -40.49 -1.78
C ALA A 26 -15.92 -41.60 -1.88
N THR A 27 -15.42 -41.86 -3.09
CA THR A 27 -14.34 -42.84 -3.32
C THR A 27 -13.05 -42.44 -2.60
N HIS A 28 -12.73 -41.14 -2.56
CA HIS A 28 -11.56 -40.63 -1.85
C HIS A 28 -11.72 -40.73 -0.33
N LEU A 29 -12.88 -40.34 0.21
CA LEU A 29 -13.16 -40.40 1.66
C LEU A 29 -13.12 -41.85 2.18
N ALA A 30 -13.47 -42.84 1.36
CA ALA A 30 -13.32 -44.24 1.70
C ALA A 30 -11.85 -44.69 1.84
N ARG A 31 -10.90 -43.97 1.22
CA ARG A 31 -9.47 -44.31 1.21
C ARG A 31 -8.62 -43.42 2.12
N CYS A 32 -9.10 -42.23 2.47
CA CYS A 32 -8.38 -41.27 3.29
C CYS A 32 -9.13 -40.98 4.62
N PRO A 33 -8.69 -41.56 5.74
CA PRO A 33 -9.38 -41.40 7.03
C PRO A 33 -9.34 -39.97 7.57
N GLU A 34 -8.29 -39.19 7.24
CA GLU A 34 -8.17 -37.80 7.68
C GLU A 34 -9.17 -36.89 6.94
N CYS A 35 -9.28 -37.01 5.61
CA CYS A 35 -10.30 -36.28 4.85
C CYS A 35 -11.72 -36.72 5.23
N ALA A 36 -11.94 -38.01 5.53
CA ALA A 36 -13.22 -38.49 6.05
C ALA A 36 -13.57 -37.85 7.39
N ARG A 37 -12.59 -37.71 8.31
CA ARG A 37 -12.78 -37.06 9.61
C ARG A 37 -13.10 -35.58 9.45
N LEU A 38 -12.38 -34.87 8.57
CA LEU A 38 -12.65 -33.47 8.24
C LEU A 38 -14.06 -33.28 7.67
N MET A 39 -14.44 -34.09 6.67
CA MET A 39 -15.77 -34.01 6.07
C MET A 39 -16.88 -34.35 7.07
N ALA A 40 -16.69 -35.36 7.92
CA ALA A 40 -17.63 -35.68 8.99
C ALA A 40 -17.77 -34.56 10.03
N TRP A 41 -16.71 -33.77 10.26
CA TRP A 41 -16.78 -32.58 11.11
C TRP A 41 -17.56 -31.45 10.44
N LEU A 42 -17.31 -31.17 9.16
CA LEU A 42 -18.01 -30.15 8.38
C LEU A 42 -19.51 -30.47 8.20
N LEU A 43 -19.83 -31.73 7.91
CA LEU A 43 -21.21 -32.20 7.69
C LEU A 43 -22.05 -32.25 8.96
N ARG A 44 -21.41 -32.46 10.12
CA ARG A 44 -22.11 -32.31 11.41
C ARG A 44 -22.62 -30.88 11.63
N GLY A 45 -22.11 -29.94 10.84
CA GLY A 45 -22.23 -28.52 11.11
C GLY A 45 -21.43 -28.19 12.36
N ILE A 46 -20.90 -26.96 12.40
CA ILE A 46 -20.82 -26.31 13.71
C ILE A 46 -22.30 -26.21 14.09
N GLY A 47 -22.75 -26.96 15.10
CA GLY A 47 -24.13 -26.86 15.58
C GLY A 47 -24.49 -25.39 15.80
N ASP A 48 -25.76 -25.07 16.02
CA ASP A 48 -26.19 -23.69 16.29
C ASP A 48 -25.63 -23.25 17.66
N VAL A 49 -24.31 -23.02 17.71
CA VAL A 49 -23.56 -22.47 18.81
C VAL A 49 -24.01 -21.03 18.77
N ARG A 50 -25.11 -20.77 19.46
CA ARG A 50 -25.47 -19.44 19.91
C ARG A 50 -24.30 -18.98 20.78
N VAL A 51 -23.31 -18.40 20.13
CA VAL A 51 -22.25 -17.68 20.80
C VAL A 51 -22.98 -16.54 21.49
N ASP A 52 -23.18 -16.68 22.79
CA ASP A 52 -23.67 -15.59 23.61
C ASP A 52 -22.66 -14.45 23.45
N SER A 53 -23.05 -13.46 22.64
CA SER A 53 -22.19 -12.34 22.29
C SER A 53 -21.74 -11.57 23.53
N ALA A 54 -22.52 -11.62 24.63
CA ALA A 54 -22.12 -11.03 25.90
C ALA A 54 -20.97 -11.83 26.52
N ARG A 55 -21.12 -13.15 26.68
CA ARG A 55 -20.07 -14.02 27.23
C ARG A 55 -18.80 -14.06 26.38
N ALA A 56 -18.92 -14.08 25.06
CA ALA A 56 -17.75 -14.02 24.16
C ALA A 56 -17.03 -12.66 24.25
N SER A 57 -17.79 -11.56 24.36
CA SER A 57 -17.20 -10.23 24.60
C SER A 57 -16.52 -10.13 25.95
N GLU A 58 -17.07 -10.77 26.99
CA GLU A 58 -16.49 -10.76 28.33
C GLU A 58 -15.21 -11.61 28.43
N ILE A 59 -15.20 -12.80 27.81
CA ILE A 59 -13.98 -13.62 27.70
C ILE A 59 -12.91 -12.88 26.90
N ALA A 60 -13.28 -12.21 25.80
CA ALA A 60 -12.35 -11.38 25.05
C ALA A 60 -11.82 -10.22 25.92
N ARG A 61 -12.67 -9.54 26.70
CA ARG A 61 -12.26 -8.39 27.52
C ARG A 61 -11.39 -8.76 28.73
N THR A 62 -11.63 -9.92 29.35
CA THR A 62 -10.89 -10.35 30.55
C THR A 62 -9.43 -10.73 30.25
N GLY A 63 -9.11 -11.10 29.01
CA GLY A 63 -7.74 -11.42 28.57
C GLY A 63 -6.98 -10.31 27.83
N LEU A 64 -7.64 -9.22 27.44
CA LEU A 64 -7.03 -8.17 26.61
C LEU A 64 -6.51 -7.00 27.45
N LYS A 65 -5.21 -6.74 27.36
CA LYS A 65 -4.65 -5.46 27.84
C LYS A 65 -5.14 -4.32 26.94
N PRO A 66 -5.61 -3.19 27.48
CA PRO A 66 -6.04 -2.05 26.68
C PRO A 66 -4.91 -1.59 25.75
N VAL A 67 -5.11 -1.73 24.44
CA VAL A 67 -4.18 -1.17 23.45
C VAL A 67 -4.52 0.31 23.28
N ARG A 68 -3.49 1.16 23.18
CA ARG A 68 -3.67 2.59 22.92
C ARG A 68 -4.44 2.75 21.61
N SER A 69 -5.62 3.36 21.66
CA SER A 69 -6.46 3.55 20.47
C SER A 69 -5.70 4.36 19.42
N LEU A 70 -5.75 3.90 18.16
CA LEU A 70 -5.29 4.70 17.03
C LEU A 70 -6.04 6.05 17.01
N PRO A 71 -5.37 7.17 16.69
CA PRO A 71 -6.04 8.45 16.49
C PRO A 71 -7.16 8.36 15.45
N PRO A 72 -8.13 9.30 15.47
CA PRO A 72 -9.20 9.32 14.48
C PRO A 72 -8.64 9.47 13.07
N ALA A 73 -9.36 8.91 12.08
CA ALA A 73 -8.90 8.81 10.70
C ALA A 73 -8.47 10.16 10.11
N ARG A 74 -9.23 11.22 10.40
CA ARG A 74 -8.93 12.59 9.96
C ARG A 74 -7.58 13.07 10.46
N THR A 75 -7.26 12.84 11.75
CA THR A 75 -5.96 13.23 12.32
C THR A 75 -4.80 12.49 11.66
N LEU A 76 -4.96 11.20 11.37
CA LEU A 76 -3.92 10.43 10.67
C LEU A 76 -3.71 10.91 9.23
N ILE A 77 -4.79 11.20 8.49
CA ILE A 77 -4.72 11.74 7.13
C ILE A 77 -4.07 13.13 7.14
N MET A 78 -4.46 14.02 8.05
CA MET A 78 -3.86 15.35 8.18
C MET A 78 -2.38 15.27 8.58
N SER A 79 -2.01 14.35 9.47
CA SER A 79 -0.61 14.13 9.85
C SER A 79 0.21 13.63 8.67
N LEU A 80 -0.35 12.74 7.87
CA LEU A 80 0.29 12.24 6.65
C LEU A 80 0.48 13.34 5.61
N ALA A 81 -0.54 14.17 5.37
CA ALA A 81 -0.42 15.33 4.48
C ALA A 81 0.62 16.33 5.00
N ALA A 82 0.65 16.59 6.30
CA ALA A 82 1.65 17.45 6.93
C ALA A 82 3.06 16.88 6.83
N ILE A 83 3.25 15.56 6.98
CA ILE A 83 4.55 14.90 6.79
C ILE A 83 5.01 15.06 5.34
N VAL A 84 4.14 14.77 4.35
CA VAL A 84 4.48 14.90 2.93
C VAL A 84 4.86 16.34 2.59
N ALA A 85 4.04 17.31 3.00
CA ALA A 85 4.30 18.73 2.76
C ALA A 85 5.56 19.22 3.49
N GLY A 86 5.76 18.82 4.74
CA GLY A 86 6.92 19.21 5.55
C GLY A 86 8.23 18.65 5.01
N VAL A 87 8.25 17.38 4.58
CA VAL A 87 9.42 16.75 3.94
C VAL A 87 9.73 17.40 2.60
N ALA A 88 8.72 17.65 1.77
CA ALA A 88 8.91 18.36 0.50
C ALA A 88 9.41 19.79 0.73
N GLY A 89 8.84 20.53 1.68
CA GLY A 89 9.27 21.88 2.03
C GLY A 89 10.71 21.91 2.56
N LEU A 90 11.10 20.96 3.42
CA LEU A 90 12.47 20.86 3.92
C LEU A 90 13.47 20.56 2.78
N HIS A 91 13.08 19.71 1.83
CA HIS A 91 13.89 19.44 0.65
C HIS A 91 14.08 20.71 -0.20
N VAL A 92 13.00 21.48 -0.42
CA VAL A 92 13.06 22.73 -1.19
C VAL A 92 13.94 23.78 -0.49
N VAL A 93 13.87 23.89 0.83
CA VAL A 93 14.75 24.81 1.59
C VAL A 93 16.22 24.42 1.47
N THR A 94 16.53 23.13 1.37
CA THR A 94 17.91 22.63 1.34
C THR A 94 18.51 22.54 -0.06
N MET A 95 17.69 22.25 -1.07
CA MET A 95 18.10 22.01 -2.45
C MET A 95 17.75 23.15 -3.41
N GLY A 96 16.99 24.15 -2.95
CA GLY A 96 16.47 25.25 -3.76
C GLY A 96 15.11 24.94 -4.39
N ALA A 97 14.56 25.94 -5.08
CA ALA A 97 13.27 25.90 -5.74
C ALA A 97 13.39 26.19 -7.24
N ASP A 98 14.53 25.83 -7.85
CA ASP A 98 14.88 26.25 -9.21
C ASP A 98 13.92 25.69 -10.28
N GLY A 99 13.22 24.60 -9.97
CA GLY A 99 12.18 24.06 -10.83
C GLY A 99 10.86 24.84 -10.78
N TRP A 100 10.54 25.50 -9.67
CA TRP A 100 9.23 26.14 -9.52
C TRP A 100 8.95 27.25 -10.55
N PRO A 101 9.87 28.20 -10.81
CA PRO A 101 9.65 29.25 -11.80
C PRO A 101 9.50 28.75 -13.24
N LEU A 102 9.94 27.53 -13.53
CA LEU A 102 9.91 26.93 -14.87
C LEU A 102 8.56 26.28 -15.20
N LEU A 103 7.72 26.04 -14.20
CA LEU A 103 6.38 25.48 -14.41
C LEU A 103 5.41 26.56 -14.88
N SER A 104 4.71 26.28 -15.97
CA SER A 104 3.54 27.09 -16.31
C SER A 104 2.45 26.93 -15.26
N GLY A 105 1.56 27.93 -15.13
CA GLY A 105 0.46 27.86 -14.17
C GLY A 105 -0.43 26.63 -14.37
N SER A 106 -0.67 26.22 -15.61
CA SER A 106 -1.44 24.99 -15.91
C SER A 106 -0.68 23.72 -15.54
N GLN A 107 0.63 23.64 -15.83
CA GLN A 107 1.46 22.51 -15.41
C GLN A 107 1.47 22.37 -13.88
N ALA A 108 1.63 23.47 -13.15
CA ALA A 108 1.61 23.48 -11.69
C ALA A 108 0.26 23.00 -11.13
N ILE A 109 -0.86 23.48 -11.66
CA ILE A 109 -2.20 23.08 -11.23
C ILE A 109 -2.45 21.58 -11.48
N VAL A 110 -2.15 21.10 -12.70
CA VAL A 110 -2.39 19.69 -13.06
C VAL A 110 -1.51 18.77 -12.21
N PHE A 111 -0.24 19.13 -12.00
CA PHE A 111 0.67 18.37 -11.16
C PHE A 111 0.22 18.33 -9.69
N ALA A 112 -0.16 19.49 -9.13
CA ALA A 112 -0.69 19.57 -7.78
C ALA A 112 -1.97 18.74 -7.61
N ALA A 113 -2.88 18.78 -8.60
CA ALA A 113 -4.08 17.96 -8.62
C ALA A 113 -3.76 16.46 -8.64
N PHE A 114 -2.80 16.03 -9.46
CA PHE A 114 -2.34 14.64 -9.50
C PHE A 114 -1.79 14.17 -8.14
N LEU A 115 -0.93 14.98 -7.51
CA LEU A 115 -0.40 14.69 -6.18
C LEU A 115 -1.51 14.59 -5.13
N ALA A 116 -2.44 15.54 -5.13
CA ALA A 116 -3.55 15.59 -4.18
C ALA A 116 -4.49 14.38 -4.33
N VAL A 117 -4.88 14.04 -5.55
CA VAL A 117 -5.72 12.86 -5.84
C VAL A 117 -5.02 11.58 -5.41
N THR A 118 -3.73 11.43 -5.76
CA THR A 118 -2.98 10.22 -5.41
C THR A 118 -2.81 10.07 -3.90
N LEU A 119 -2.54 11.17 -3.19
CA LEU A 119 -2.49 11.18 -1.73
C LEU A 119 -3.85 10.83 -1.11
N ALA A 120 -4.94 11.37 -1.65
CA ALA A 120 -6.30 11.10 -1.19
C ALA A 120 -6.72 9.64 -1.39
N LEU A 121 -6.08 8.91 -2.32
CA LEU A 121 -6.28 7.47 -2.54
C LEU A 121 -5.34 6.62 -1.68
N LEU A 122 -4.06 7.00 -1.57
CA LEU A 122 -3.06 6.28 -0.77
C LEU A 122 -3.36 6.35 0.73
N ALA A 123 -3.81 7.50 1.25
CA ALA A 123 -4.06 7.70 2.67
C ALA A 123 -5.13 6.75 3.24
N PRO A 124 -6.35 6.60 2.65
CA PRO A 124 -7.32 5.63 3.13
C PRO A 124 -6.90 4.18 2.89
N ALA A 125 -6.18 3.88 1.80
CA ALA A 125 -5.62 2.55 1.56
C ALA A 125 -4.63 2.16 2.68
N TRP A 126 -3.68 3.04 2.99
CA TRP A 126 -2.74 2.88 4.11
C TRP A 126 -3.48 2.74 5.45
N LEU A 127 -4.43 3.62 5.75
CA LEU A 127 -5.18 3.56 7.01
C LEU A 127 -5.97 2.26 7.17
N SER A 128 -6.58 1.77 6.10
CA SER A 128 -7.30 0.49 6.12
C SER A 128 -6.37 -0.70 6.35
N SER A 129 -5.09 -0.59 5.95
CA SER A 129 -4.09 -1.62 6.22
C SER A 129 -3.73 -1.71 7.70
N LEU A 130 -3.91 -0.65 8.49
CA LEU A 130 -3.53 -0.60 9.91
C LEU A 130 -4.62 -1.08 10.89
N ARG A 131 -5.85 -1.29 10.39
CA ARG A 131 -7.04 -1.54 11.21
C ARG A 131 -7.66 -2.88 10.81
N PRO A 132 -7.53 -3.93 11.64
CA PRO A 132 -8.21 -5.20 11.41
C PRO A 132 -9.72 -4.99 11.22
N GLY A 133 -10.30 -5.61 10.19
CA GLY A 133 -11.73 -5.49 9.89
C GLY A 133 -12.17 -4.15 9.30
N ALA A 134 -11.27 -3.19 9.03
CA ALA A 134 -11.65 -1.96 8.34
C ALA A 134 -12.07 -2.24 6.90
N ARG A 135 -13.21 -1.68 6.49
CA ARG A 135 -13.69 -1.78 5.09
C ARG A 135 -12.72 -1.06 4.16
N GLN A 136 -12.10 -1.82 3.25
CA GLN A 136 -11.24 -1.27 2.20
C GLN A 136 -12.10 -0.58 1.15
N ARG A 137 -12.08 0.76 1.12
CA ARG A 137 -12.80 1.56 0.11
C ARG A 137 -11.97 1.79 -1.15
N VAL A 138 -10.64 1.77 -1.02
CA VAL A 138 -9.69 1.98 -2.11
C VAL A 138 -8.79 0.76 -2.18
N HIS A 139 -8.68 0.15 -3.35
CA HIS A 139 -7.81 -0.99 -3.57
C HIS A 139 -6.34 -0.53 -3.54
N PRO A 140 -5.48 -1.04 -2.62
CA PRO A 140 -4.11 -0.57 -2.45
C PRO A 140 -3.29 -0.60 -3.75
N VAL A 141 -3.43 -1.70 -4.51
CA VAL A 141 -2.69 -1.87 -5.78
C VAL A 141 -3.13 -0.84 -6.80
N ALA A 142 -4.41 -0.47 -6.84
CA ALA A 142 -4.90 0.52 -7.80
C ALA A 142 -4.32 1.92 -7.50
N ALA A 143 -4.21 2.30 -6.22
CA ALA A 143 -3.59 3.56 -5.83
C ALA A 143 -2.09 3.60 -6.16
N VAL A 144 -1.36 2.50 -5.92
CA VAL A 144 0.06 2.39 -6.27
C VAL A 144 0.27 2.38 -7.78
N LEU A 145 -0.57 1.69 -8.56
CA LEU A 145 -0.50 1.68 -10.02
C LEU A 145 -0.84 3.05 -10.62
N LEU A 146 -1.81 3.77 -10.07
CA LEU A 146 -2.11 5.14 -10.48
C LEU A 146 -0.89 6.05 -10.26
N LEU A 147 -0.18 5.90 -9.13
CA LEU A 147 1.04 6.65 -8.89
C LEU A 147 2.14 6.24 -9.89
N ALA A 148 2.39 4.94 -10.02
CA ALA A 148 3.49 4.38 -10.81
C ALA A 148 3.36 4.60 -12.32
N ALA A 149 2.16 4.48 -12.87
CA ALA A 149 1.89 4.65 -14.29
C ALA A 149 1.37 6.06 -14.62
N GLY A 150 0.59 6.66 -13.71
CA GLY A 150 0.03 7.99 -13.92
C GLY A 150 1.09 9.08 -13.91
N PHE A 151 2.12 8.97 -13.07
CA PHE A 151 3.21 9.96 -13.04
C PHE A 151 4.00 10.04 -14.37
N PRO A 152 4.56 8.94 -14.93
CA PRO A 152 5.26 9.02 -16.20
C PRO A 152 4.34 9.38 -17.37
N ALA A 153 3.07 8.94 -17.35
CA ALA A 153 2.09 9.35 -18.35
C ALA A 153 1.82 10.86 -18.29
N LEU A 154 1.71 11.42 -17.08
CA LEU A 154 1.55 12.85 -16.87
C LEU A 154 2.80 13.63 -17.31
N ALA A 155 3.98 13.10 -17.01
CA ALA A 155 5.24 13.68 -17.47
C ALA A 155 5.31 13.76 -19.01
N ALA A 156 4.97 12.67 -19.69
CA ALA A 156 4.92 12.62 -21.16
C ALA A 156 3.87 13.57 -21.76
N LEU A 157 2.74 13.78 -21.06
CA LEU A 157 1.67 14.65 -21.52
C LEU A 157 1.98 16.15 -21.33
N LEU A 158 2.57 16.53 -20.20
CA LEU A 158 2.75 17.93 -19.82
C LEU A 158 4.06 18.55 -20.27
N PHE A 159 5.07 17.74 -20.57
CA PHE A 159 6.44 18.21 -20.73
C PHE A 159 7.05 17.80 -22.08
N PRO A 160 7.99 18.58 -22.62
CA PRO A 160 8.60 18.29 -23.91
C PRO A 160 9.43 16.99 -23.86
N VAL A 161 9.27 16.15 -24.87
CA VAL A 161 10.09 14.95 -25.06
C VAL A 161 11.44 15.38 -25.66
N ARG A 162 12.43 15.56 -24.80
CA ARG A 162 13.82 15.87 -25.19
C ARG A 162 14.79 15.04 -24.36
N LEU A 163 15.88 14.62 -24.99
CA LEU A 163 17.00 13.98 -24.30
C LEU A 163 18.01 15.08 -23.95
N ALA A 164 18.13 15.41 -22.67
CA ALA A 164 19.10 16.39 -22.21
C ALA A 164 20.53 15.81 -22.21
N GLU A 165 21.51 16.64 -22.56
CA GLU A 165 22.91 16.35 -22.26
C GLU A 165 23.09 16.22 -20.74
N GLY A 166 23.91 15.24 -20.30
CA GLY A 166 24.13 15.02 -18.87
C GLY A 166 23.00 14.27 -18.14
N LEU A 167 22.05 13.66 -18.88
CA LEU A 167 20.90 12.92 -18.33
C LEU A 167 21.25 12.01 -17.15
N ALA A 168 22.36 11.27 -17.23
CA ALA A 168 22.76 10.32 -16.19
C ALA A 168 23.28 10.99 -14.91
N ALA A 169 24.24 11.91 -15.03
CA ALA A 169 24.89 12.51 -13.86
C ALA A 169 23.91 13.37 -13.04
N GLU A 170 23.09 14.17 -13.70
CA GLU A 170 22.06 14.98 -13.04
C GLU A 170 20.93 14.09 -12.50
N GLY A 171 20.52 13.08 -13.27
CA GLY A 171 19.49 12.14 -12.86
C GLY A 171 19.82 11.36 -11.58
N VAL A 172 21.08 10.94 -11.41
CA VAL A 172 21.54 10.28 -10.18
C VAL A 172 21.41 11.20 -8.97
N ARG A 173 21.69 12.51 -9.11
CA ARG A 173 21.51 13.48 -8.03
C ARG A 173 20.03 13.63 -7.67
N CYS A 174 19.13 13.67 -8.65
CA CYS A 174 17.68 13.71 -8.39
C CYS A 174 17.19 12.43 -7.70
N VAL A 175 17.67 11.25 -8.12
CA VAL A 175 17.33 9.99 -7.43
C VAL A 175 17.85 9.97 -6.00
N ALA A 176 19.08 10.41 -5.75
CA ALA A 176 19.63 10.48 -4.41
C ALA A 176 18.83 11.45 -3.51
N GLY A 177 18.54 12.66 -4.00
CA GLY A 177 17.73 13.64 -3.28
C GLY A 177 16.30 13.14 -3.02
N GLY A 178 15.68 12.53 -4.02
CA GLY A 178 14.36 11.92 -3.89
C GLY A 178 14.34 10.74 -2.92
N ALA A 179 15.37 9.88 -2.95
CA ALA A 179 15.50 8.76 -2.02
C ALA A 179 15.64 9.24 -0.57
N MET A 180 16.39 10.33 -0.32
CA MET A 180 16.47 10.94 1.01
C MET A 180 15.11 11.48 1.48
N ALA A 181 14.39 12.20 0.62
CA ALA A 181 13.06 12.70 0.93
C ALA A 181 12.07 11.55 1.21
N ALA A 182 12.07 10.52 0.36
CA ALA A 182 11.23 9.35 0.53
C ALA A 182 11.55 8.60 1.83
N ALA A 183 12.83 8.36 2.12
CA ALA A 183 13.27 7.68 3.34
C ALA A 183 12.82 8.45 4.60
N MET A 184 12.93 9.78 4.59
CA MET A 184 12.47 10.62 5.71
C MET A 184 10.95 10.54 5.89
N ALA A 185 10.17 10.70 4.81
CA ALA A 185 8.71 10.60 4.87
C ALA A 185 8.25 9.20 5.31
N SER A 186 8.77 8.13 4.68
CA SER A 186 8.44 6.75 5.02
C SER A 186 8.87 6.40 6.44
N GLY A 187 10.01 6.90 6.93
CA GLY A 187 10.48 6.71 8.30
C GLY A 187 9.54 7.34 9.33
N LEU A 188 9.11 8.59 9.11
CA LEU A 188 8.13 9.27 9.97
C LEU A 188 6.78 8.53 9.98
N LEU A 189 6.30 8.10 8.81
CA LEU A 189 5.06 7.34 8.69
C LEU A 189 5.17 5.92 9.25
N PHE A 190 6.36 5.31 9.26
CA PHE A 190 6.62 4.04 9.92
C PHE A 190 6.43 4.16 11.45
N LEU A 191 6.86 5.26 12.06
CA LEU A 191 6.64 5.53 13.49
C LEU A 191 5.15 5.63 13.86
N VAL A 192 4.31 6.03 12.90
CA VAL A 192 2.85 6.03 13.05
C VAL A 192 2.28 4.64 12.81
N THR A 193 2.76 3.94 11.77
CA THR A 193 2.34 2.60 11.36
C THR A 193 2.55 1.55 12.45
N ARG A 194 3.67 1.62 13.19
CA ARG A 194 3.96 0.70 14.31
C ARG A 194 2.95 0.77 15.46
N ARG A 195 2.05 1.77 15.48
CA ARG A 195 0.95 1.87 16.46
C ARG A 195 -0.32 1.15 15.98
N GLY A 196 -0.37 0.74 14.71
CA GLY A 196 -1.45 -0.06 14.15
C GLY A 196 -1.13 -1.56 14.16
N TYR A 197 -2.03 -2.35 13.58
CA TYR A 197 -1.86 -3.79 13.41
C TYR A 197 -2.01 -4.17 11.93
N PRO A 198 -0.92 -4.06 11.14
CA PRO A 198 -0.98 -4.41 9.73
C PRO A 198 -1.06 -5.92 9.53
N LEU A 199 -2.06 -6.35 8.76
CA LEU A 199 -2.30 -7.77 8.45
C LEU A 199 -1.37 -8.30 7.35
N ASP A 200 -0.85 -7.42 6.50
CA ASP A 200 0.10 -7.74 5.44
C ASP A 200 1.19 -6.67 5.45
N TRP A 201 2.29 -6.95 6.14
CA TRP A 201 3.41 -6.02 6.27
C TRP A 201 4.04 -5.68 4.91
N GLY A 202 4.03 -6.60 3.94
CA GLY A 202 4.53 -6.33 2.59
C GLY A 202 3.70 -5.23 1.90
N ARG A 203 2.36 -5.36 1.90
CA ARG A 203 1.47 -4.35 1.33
C ARG A 203 1.52 -3.02 2.09
N THR A 204 1.54 -3.05 3.43
CA THR A 204 1.66 -1.84 4.24
C THR A 204 2.99 -1.12 3.96
N GLY A 205 4.09 -1.87 3.85
CA GLY A 205 5.40 -1.35 3.48
C GLY A 205 5.41 -0.72 2.09
N ALA A 206 4.77 -1.35 1.10
CA ALA A 206 4.62 -0.79 -0.24
C ALA A 206 3.85 0.54 -0.24
N LEU A 207 2.78 0.65 0.56
CA LEU A 207 2.00 1.89 0.71
C LEU A 207 2.83 3.00 1.39
N LEU A 208 3.60 2.67 2.43
CA LEU A 208 4.53 3.61 3.06
C LEU A 208 5.59 4.12 2.08
N GLY A 209 6.13 3.21 1.27
CA GLY A 209 7.05 3.52 0.19
C GLY A 209 6.40 4.41 -0.86
N ALA A 210 5.16 4.13 -1.28
CA ALA A 210 4.44 4.95 -2.25
C ALA A 210 4.18 6.37 -1.77
N ILE A 211 3.80 6.54 -0.49
CA ILE A 211 3.63 7.88 0.10
C ILE A 211 4.97 8.61 0.20
N GLY A 212 6.05 7.89 0.52
CA GLY A 212 7.41 8.45 0.49
C GLY A 212 7.85 8.87 -0.91
N GLY A 213 7.58 8.04 -1.92
CA GLY A 213 7.82 8.34 -3.33
C GLY A 213 7.01 9.53 -3.83
N LEU A 214 5.77 9.69 -3.36
CA LEU A 214 4.96 10.87 -3.64
C LEU A 214 5.58 12.15 -3.05
N ALA A 215 6.10 12.08 -1.81
CA ALA A 215 6.82 13.19 -1.18
C ALA A 215 8.11 13.52 -1.95
N ALA A 216 8.84 12.51 -2.42
CA ALA A 216 10.03 12.68 -3.25
C ALA A 216 9.70 13.39 -4.57
N VAL A 217 8.65 12.97 -5.27
CA VAL A 217 8.21 13.62 -6.52
C VAL A 217 7.75 15.05 -6.30
N ALA A 218 7.00 15.31 -5.23
CA ALA A 218 6.61 16.68 -4.86
C ALA A 218 7.82 17.57 -4.61
N ALA A 219 8.81 17.06 -3.88
CA ALA A 219 10.06 17.77 -3.58
C ALA A 219 10.89 18.04 -4.85
N LEU A 220 11.13 17.00 -5.65
CA LEU A 220 11.95 17.08 -6.86
C LEU A 220 11.31 17.96 -7.93
N GLN A 221 9.99 18.00 -8.06
CA GLN A 221 9.34 18.85 -9.06
C GLN A 221 9.61 20.35 -8.81
N VAL A 222 9.69 20.73 -7.54
CA VAL A 222 9.94 22.11 -7.12
C VAL A 222 11.44 22.45 -7.21
N SER A 223 12.32 21.51 -6.87
CA SER A 223 13.76 21.76 -6.81
C SER A 223 14.50 21.51 -8.13
N CYS A 224 14.04 20.59 -8.99
CA CYS A 224 14.76 20.20 -10.19
C CYS A 224 14.52 21.18 -11.35
N PRO A 225 15.57 21.77 -11.95
CA PRO A 225 15.44 22.67 -13.11
C PRO A 225 15.22 21.92 -14.44
N ARG A 226 15.22 20.57 -14.43
CA ARG A 226 15.07 19.72 -15.62
C ARG A 226 13.66 19.17 -15.72
N HIS A 227 12.84 19.79 -16.57
CA HIS A 227 11.46 19.36 -16.84
C HIS A 227 11.28 18.70 -18.19
N GLU A 228 12.28 18.02 -18.73
CA GLU A 228 12.08 17.18 -19.91
C GLU A 228 11.33 15.89 -19.52
N ALA A 229 10.37 15.46 -20.35
CA ALA A 229 9.52 14.31 -20.05
C ALA A 229 10.32 13.03 -19.74
N VAL A 230 11.44 12.81 -20.45
CA VAL A 230 12.32 11.65 -20.24
C VAL A 230 13.02 11.72 -18.88
N HIS A 231 13.50 12.90 -18.47
CA HIS A 231 14.15 13.08 -17.18
C HIS A 231 13.16 12.82 -16.04
N LEU A 232 11.95 13.39 -16.13
CA LEU A 232 10.89 13.20 -15.14
C LEU A 232 10.46 11.73 -15.08
N ALA A 233 10.08 11.13 -16.21
CA ALA A 233 9.60 9.76 -16.26
C ALA A 233 10.64 8.75 -15.75
N LEU A 234 11.93 8.93 -16.09
CA LEU A 234 12.98 8.00 -15.70
C LEU A 234 13.49 8.26 -14.28
N TRP A 235 14.01 9.46 -14.00
CA TRP A 235 14.73 9.72 -12.75
C TRP A 235 13.79 10.04 -11.59
N HIS A 236 12.77 10.88 -11.81
CA HIS A 236 11.76 11.10 -10.77
C HIS A 236 10.87 9.87 -10.61
N GLY A 237 10.59 9.15 -11.70
CA GLY A 237 9.91 7.86 -11.65
C GLY A 237 10.70 6.82 -10.85
N LEU A 238 12.02 6.75 -11.01
CA LEU A 238 12.86 5.85 -10.21
C LEU A 238 12.87 6.25 -8.73
N ALA A 239 12.98 7.55 -8.43
CA ALA A 239 12.87 8.07 -7.06
C ALA A 239 11.51 7.77 -6.41
N LEU A 240 10.45 7.63 -7.21
CA LEU A 240 9.11 7.24 -6.77
C LEU A 240 8.99 5.73 -6.55
N ILE A 241 9.52 4.90 -7.45
CA ILE A 241 9.31 3.44 -7.45
C ILE A 241 10.25 2.71 -6.48
N LEU A 242 11.50 3.15 -6.34
CA LEU A 242 12.46 2.50 -5.44
C LEU A 242 11.96 2.41 -3.99
N PRO A 243 11.38 3.48 -3.38
CA PRO A 243 10.77 3.39 -2.06
C PRO A 243 9.61 2.39 -1.97
N VAL A 244 8.79 2.25 -3.01
CA VAL A 244 7.69 1.27 -3.05
C VAL A 244 8.23 -0.15 -2.94
N LEU A 245 9.23 -0.48 -3.77
CA LEU A 245 9.88 -1.79 -3.79
C LEU A 245 10.63 -2.05 -2.48
N ALA A 246 11.41 -1.08 -2.00
CA ALA A 246 12.13 -1.17 -0.76
C ALA A 246 11.19 -1.38 0.44
N GLY A 247 10.09 -0.63 0.50
CA GLY A 247 9.05 -0.76 1.52
C GLY A 247 8.37 -2.13 1.47
N PHE A 248 8.02 -2.61 0.28
CA PHE A 248 7.44 -3.95 0.11
C PHE A 248 8.37 -5.05 0.63
N LEU A 249 9.65 -5.02 0.21
CA LEU A 249 10.65 -6.01 0.60
C LEU A 249 10.98 -5.93 2.10
N ALA A 250 11.08 -4.73 2.67
CA ALA A 250 11.28 -4.54 4.11
C ALA A 250 10.09 -5.08 4.91
N GLY A 251 8.87 -4.78 4.47
CA GLY A 251 7.65 -5.28 5.09
C GLY A 251 7.55 -6.80 5.08
N ARG A 252 7.89 -7.44 3.95
CA ARG A 252 7.91 -8.91 3.85
C ARG A 252 8.92 -9.61 4.75
N ARG A 253 9.95 -8.91 5.23
CA ARG A 253 10.93 -9.46 6.19
C ARG A 253 10.51 -9.27 7.64
N ALA A 254 9.56 -8.37 7.90
CA ALA A 254 9.13 -8.00 9.25
C ALA A 254 7.90 -8.78 9.74
N GLY A 255 7.15 -9.42 8.84
CA GLY A 255 6.01 -10.29 9.14
C GLY A 255 6.33 -11.73 8.86
#